data_AF-A0A285UJN3-F1
#
_entry.id   AF-A0A285UJN3-F1
#
_cell.length_a   1.000
_cell.length_b   1.000
_cell.length_c   1.000
_cell.angle_alpha   90.00
_cell.angle_beta   90.00
_cell.angle_gamma   90.00
#
_symmetry.space_group_name_H-M   'P 1'
#
loop_
_entity.id
_entity.type
_entity.pdbx_description
1 polymer ?
#
loop_
_entity_poly.entity_id
_entity_poly.type
_entity_poly.pdbx_seq_one_letter_code
_entity_poly.pdbx_strand_id
1 'polypeptide(L)'
;MVAYSFKPFFAGQIAAGRKRQTIRANRARHARPGEMLQLYQGMRTKYCRKIIDDQVCTAIVPVEILLSDLISEIVARIAIDGRPLLYHEIEHFARLDGFAPELLGNSFPARLYGRTARETMGRFWRDAHGDVSRFDGVLITWEPAR
;
A
#
# COMPACT_ATOMS: atom_id res chain seq x y z
N MET A 1 18.77 -8.50 2.15
CA MET A 1 17.45 -8.93 1.64
C MET A 1 16.38 -8.48 2.62
N VAL A 2 15.28 -7.88 2.16
CA VAL A 2 14.24 -7.30 3.01
C VAL A 2 12.90 -7.96 2.72
N ALA A 3 12.19 -8.36 3.76
CA ALA A 3 10.85 -8.93 3.65
C ALA A 3 9.76 -7.92 4.03
N TYR A 4 8.66 -7.95 3.28
CA TYR A 4 7.46 -7.18 3.56
C TYR A 4 6.26 -8.13 3.65
N SER A 5 5.50 -8.04 4.76
CA SER A 5 4.27 -8.80 4.95
C SER A 5 3.05 -7.99 4.55
N PHE A 6 2.12 -8.62 3.84
CA PHE A 6 0.87 -8.04 3.36
C PHE A 6 -0.35 -8.69 4.01
N LYS A 7 -1.46 -7.95 4.05
CA LYS A 7 -2.76 -8.50 4.42
C LYS A 7 -3.25 -9.46 3.31
N PRO A 8 -4.03 -10.51 3.63
CA PRO A 8 -4.42 -11.54 2.66
C PRO A 8 -5.13 -11.00 1.41
N PHE A 9 -5.98 -9.96 1.54
CA PHE A 9 -6.72 -9.36 0.42
C PHE A 9 -5.83 -8.68 -0.63
N PHE A 10 -4.56 -8.39 -0.33
CA PHE A 10 -3.61 -7.89 -1.33
C PHE A 10 -2.82 -9.00 -2.04
N ALA A 11 -2.79 -10.22 -1.49
CA ALA A 11 -1.91 -11.26 -2.00
C ALA A 11 -2.25 -11.66 -3.45
N GLY A 12 -3.53 -11.75 -3.80
CA GLY A 12 -3.96 -12.05 -5.17
C GLY A 12 -3.55 -10.96 -6.17
N GLN A 13 -3.61 -9.69 -5.78
CA GLN A 13 -3.21 -8.56 -6.63
C GLN A 13 -1.69 -8.50 -6.83
N ILE A 14 -0.91 -8.83 -5.79
CA ILE A 14 0.56 -8.96 -5.88
C ILE A 14 0.92 -10.14 -6.78
N ALA A 15 0.28 -11.30 -6.59
CA ALA A 15 0.52 -12.48 -7.40
C ALA A 15 0.22 -12.27 -8.89
N ALA A 16 -0.84 -11.51 -9.19
CA ALA A 16 -1.18 -11.13 -10.56
C ALA A 16 -0.33 -9.97 -11.12
N GLY A 17 0.67 -9.46 -10.38
CA GLY A 17 1.52 -8.35 -10.79
C GLY A 17 0.81 -6.99 -10.88
N ARG A 18 -0.41 -6.86 -10.34
CA ARG A 18 -1.21 -5.62 -10.36
C ARG A 18 -0.80 -4.64 -9.27
N LYS A 19 -0.49 -5.15 -8.08
CA LYS A 19 0.05 -4.35 -6.96
C LYS A 19 1.57 -4.47 -6.95
N ARG A 20 2.25 -3.36 -7.26
CA ARG A 20 3.73 -3.26 -7.34
C ARG A 20 4.32 -2.20 -6.42
N GLN A 21 3.52 -1.70 -5.48
CA GLN A 21 3.95 -0.71 -4.51
C GLN A 21 3.36 -0.96 -3.12
N THR A 22 4.00 -0.41 -2.09
CA THR A 22 3.52 -0.42 -0.71
C THR A 22 4.00 0.81 0.04
N ILE A 23 3.13 1.37 0.87
CA ILE A 23 3.50 2.37 1.88
C ILE A 23 3.96 1.65 3.15
N ARG A 24 5.01 2.16 3.80
CA ARG A 24 5.52 1.66 5.09
C ARG A 24 5.96 2.81 5.98
N ALA A 25 5.75 2.65 7.29
CA ALA A 25 6.31 3.56 8.28
C ALA A 25 7.85 3.59 8.21
N ASN A 26 8.44 4.70 8.64
CA ASN A 26 9.87 4.81 8.78
C ASN A 26 10.41 3.79 9.79
N ARG A 27 11.54 3.16 9.46
CA ARG A 27 12.28 2.25 10.34
C ARG A 27 13.76 2.30 9.98
N ALA A 28 14.62 1.78 10.85
CA ALA A 28 16.07 1.82 10.69
C ALA A 28 16.58 1.31 9.32
N ARG A 29 15.90 0.33 8.72
CA ARG A 29 16.26 -0.20 7.40
C ARG A 29 15.05 -0.59 6.58
N HIS A 30 14.96 -0.02 5.39
CA HIS A 30 14.15 -0.53 4.27
C HIS A 30 15.04 -1.10 3.17
N ALA A 31 14.42 -1.67 2.14
CA ALA A 31 15.15 -2.05 0.94
C ALA A 31 15.67 -0.82 0.21
N ARG A 32 16.79 -0.98 -0.50
CA ARG A 32 17.34 0.03 -1.41
C ARG A 32 17.07 -0.36 -2.86
N PRO A 33 17.03 0.59 -3.80
CA PRO A 33 16.94 0.28 -5.23
C PRO A 33 18.02 -0.74 -5.64
N GLY A 34 17.63 -1.74 -6.43
CA GLY A 34 18.49 -2.86 -6.83
C GLY A 34 18.54 -4.03 -5.84
N GLU A 35 18.05 -3.89 -4.60
CA GLU A 35 17.99 -5.02 -3.66
C GLU A 35 16.78 -5.92 -3.92
N MET A 36 16.94 -7.22 -3.63
CA MET A 36 15.84 -8.19 -3.67
C MET A 36 14.86 -8.01 -2.49
N LEU A 37 13.57 -8.05 -2.80
CA LEU A 37 12.44 -8.02 -1.90
C LEU A 37 11.79 -9.39 -1.81
N GLN A 38 11.45 -9.80 -0.59
CA GLN A 38 10.59 -10.95 -0.38
C GLN A 38 9.20 -10.50 0.05
N LEU A 39 8.16 -10.91 -0.69
CA LEU A 39 6.78 -10.51 -0.44
C LEU A 39 6.04 -11.68 0.21
N TYR A 40 5.62 -11.50 1.46
CA TYR A 40 4.97 -12.53 2.26
C TYR A 40 3.56 -12.12 2.67
N GLN A 41 2.76 -13.09 3.09
CA GLN A 41 1.58 -12.87 3.93
C GLN A 41 1.65 -13.73 5.19
N GLY A 42 0.98 -13.30 6.26
CA GLY A 42 0.92 -14.06 7.52
C GLY A 42 2.29 -14.25 8.18
N MET A 43 3.24 -13.35 7.95
CA MET A 43 4.60 -13.47 8.51
C MET A 43 4.56 -13.57 10.04
N ARG A 44 5.41 -14.43 10.62
CA ARG A 44 5.42 -14.77 12.08
C ARG A 44 4.19 -15.54 12.57
N THR A 45 3.42 -16.13 11.67
CA THR A 45 2.33 -17.06 12.02
C THR A 45 2.52 -18.40 11.31
N LYS A 46 1.78 -19.44 11.71
CA LYS A 46 1.74 -20.74 11.00
C LYS A 46 1.19 -20.64 9.57
N TYR A 47 0.54 -19.54 9.22
CA TYR A 47 -0.01 -19.28 7.88
C TYR A 47 0.96 -18.47 6.99
N CYS A 48 2.23 -18.34 7.40
CA CYS A 48 3.25 -17.64 6.66
C CYS A 48 3.48 -18.31 5.29
N ARG A 49 3.29 -17.55 4.22
CA ARG A 49 3.62 -17.99 2.86
C ARG A 49 4.17 -16.85 2.03
N LYS A 50 5.13 -17.17 1.17
CA LYS A 50 5.63 -16.27 0.13
C LYS A 50 4.53 -16.10 -0.92
N ILE A 51 4.32 -14.89 -1.41
CA ILE A 51 3.23 -14.57 -2.36
C ILE A 51 3.70 -14.85 -3.79
N ILE A 52 4.90 -14.39 -4.14
CA ILE A 52 5.56 -14.56 -5.44
C ILE A 52 7.07 -14.69 -5.22
N ASP A 53 7.81 -15.00 -6.29
CA ASP A 53 9.28 -14.98 -6.28
C ASP A 53 9.85 -13.62 -5.89
N ASP A 54 11.15 -13.59 -5.57
CA ASP A 54 11.79 -12.36 -5.11
C ASP A 54 11.73 -11.29 -6.20
N GLN A 55 11.38 -10.06 -5.80
CA GLN A 55 11.23 -8.92 -6.70
C GLN A 55 12.39 -7.95 -6.53
N VAL A 56 12.70 -7.13 -7.53
CA VAL A 56 13.73 -6.10 -7.42
C VAL A 56 13.10 -4.80 -6.93
N CYS A 57 13.61 -4.26 -5.83
CA CYS A 57 13.25 -2.92 -5.37
C CYS A 57 13.66 -1.89 -6.43
N THR A 58 12.73 -1.07 -6.91
CA THR A 58 13.00 -0.06 -7.94
C THR A 58 13.12 1.34 -7.35
N ALA A 59 12.35 1.66 -6.31
CA ALA A 59 12.43 2.94 -5.63
C ALA A 59 12.04 2.83 -4.16
N ILE A 60 12.62 3.73 -3.37
CA ILE A 60 12.18 4.07 -2.03
C ILE A 60 12.16 5.59 -1.91
N VAL A 61 10.98 6.17 -1.79
CA VAL A 61 10.81 7.64 -1.76
C VAL A 61 9.93 8.05 -0.59
N PRO A 62 10.15 9.23 0.01
CA PRO A 62 9.27 9.76 1.06
C PRO A 62 7.82 9.83 0.59
N VAL A 63 6.88 9.47 1.46
CA VAL A 63 5.44 9.66 1.23
C VAL A 63 4.79 10.29 2.44
N GLU A 64 3.99 11.32 2.19
CA GLU A 64 3.14 11.98 3.19
C GLU A 64 1.68 11.73 2.82
N ILE A 65 0.85 11.40 3.80
CA ILE A 65 -0.60 11.25 3.64
C ILE A 65 -1.30 12.10 4.68
N LEU A 66 -2.19 12.97 4.24
CA LEU A 66 -3.10 13.71 5.12
C LEU A 66 -4.48 13.08 5.08
N LEU A 67 -5.06 12.86 6.24
CA LEU A 67 -6.38 12.29 6.45
C LEU A 67 -7.31 13.35 7.07
N SER A 68 -8.54 13.45 6.60
CA SER A 68 -9.54 14.41 7.06
C SER A 68 -10.93 13.79 7.02
N ASP A 69 -11.65 13.87 8.13
CA ASP A 69 -13.06 13.41 8.20
C ASP A 69 -14.05 14.45 7.67
N LEU A 70 -13.55 15.59 7.15
CA LEU A 70 -14.36 16.62 6.51
C LEU A 70 -14.73 16.29 5.06
N ILE A 71 -14.16 15.20 4.51
CA ILE A 71 -14.43 14.70 3.15
C ILE A 71 -14.75 13.20 3.19
N SER A 72 -15.59 12.74 2.26
CA SER A 72 -15.98 11.32 2.20
C SER A 72 -14.82 10.36 1.95
N GLU A 73 -13.83 10.80 1.18
CA GLU A 73 -12.70 10.01 0.74
C GLU A 73 -11.67 9.76 1.85
N ILE A 74 -11.73 10.54 2.94
CA ILE A 74 -10.81 10.56 4.07
C ILE A 74 -9.37 10.97 3.71
N VAL A 75 -8.75 10.36 2.69
CA VAL A 75 -7.45 10.80 2.16
C VAL A 75 -7.61 12.18 1.55
N ALA A 76 -7.10 13.22 2.19
CA ALA A 76 -7.17 14.61 1.74
C ALA A 76 -6.04 14.96 0.76
N ARG A 77 -4.82 14.50 1.05
CA ARG A 77 -3.61 14.74 0.24
C ARG A 77 -2.69 13.54 0.30
N ILE A 78 -2.01 13.27 -0.81
CA ILE A 78 -0.82 12.43 -0.84
C ILE A 78 0.29 13.27 -1.47
N ALA A 79 1.49 13.25 -0.90
CA ALA A 79 2.68 13.78 -1.53
C ALA A 79 3.75 12.69 -1.61
N ILE A 80 4.40 12.59 -2.77
CA ILE A 80 5.48 11.64 -3.03
C ILE A 80 6.73 12.47 -3.33
N ASP A 81 7.78 12.26 -2.55
CA ASP A 81 9.04 13.01 -2.68
C ASP A 81 8.82 14.53 -2.68
N GLY A 82 7.95 15.01 -1.79
CA GLY A 82 7.56 16.42 -1.67
C GLY A 82 6.57 16.90 -2.74
N ARG A 83 6.34 16.15 -3.83
CA ARG A 83 5.37 16.53 -4.88
C ARG A 83 3.96 16.12 -4.47
N PRO A 84 3.02 17.07 -4.29
CA PRO A 84 1.61 16.73 -4.07
C PRO A 84 1.01 16.10 -5.32
N LEU A 85 0.24 15.03 -5.13
CA LEU A 85 -0.55 14.40 -6.18
C LEU A 85 -1.84 15.18 -6.43
N LEU A 86 -2.24 15.28 -7.70
CA LEU A 86 -3.55 15.76 -8.13
C LEU A 86 -4.65 14.76 -7.77
N TYR A 87 -5.91 15.21 -7.80
CA TYR A 87 -7.08 14.37 -7.45
C TYR A 87 -7.09 13.02 -8.18
N HIS A 88 -6.90 13.03 -9.50
CA HIS A 88 -6.91 11.81 -10.31
C HIS A 88 -5.66 10.93 -10.08
N GLU A 89 -4.53 11.55 -9.73
CA GLU A 89 -3.30 10.82 -9.38
C GLU A 89 -3.46 10.09 -8.04
N ILE A 90 -4.19 10.66 -7.07
CA ILE A 90 -4.48 9.99 -5.79
C ILE A 90 -5.35 8.74 -6.02
N GLU A 91 -6.36 8.83 -6.89
CA GLU A 91 -7.18 7.67 -7.25
C GLU A 91 -6.31 6.59 -7.90
N HIS A 92 -5.49 6.96 -8.90
CA HIS A 92 -4.58 6.02 -9.55
C HIS A 92 -3.59 5.39 -8.57
N PHE A 93 -3.03 6.20 -7.67
CA PHE A 93 -2.12 5.76 -6.61
C PHE A 93 -2.78 4.72 -5.69
N ALA A 94 -4.00 4.98 -5.21
CA ALA A 94 -4.72 4.06 -4.34
C ALA A 94 -5.00 2.71 -5.04
N ARG A 95 -5.30 2.74 -6.36
CA ARG A 95 -5.47 1.53 -7.17
C ARG A 95 -4.17 0.74 -7.28
N LEU A 96 -3.04 1.39 -7.56
CA LEU A 96 -1.73 0.74 -7.59
C LEU A 96 -1.30 0.19 -6.23
N ASP A 97 -1.72 0.85 -5.14
CA ASP A 97 -1.55 0.35 -3.77
C ASP A 97 -2.58 -0.73 -3.39
N GLY A 98 -3.38 -1.20 -4.35
CA GLY A 98 -4.24 -2.38 -4.23
C GLY A 98 -5.64 -2.12 -3.67
N PHE A 99 -6.06 -0.86 -3.58
CA PHE A 99 -7.37 -0.48 -3.02
C PHE A 99 -8.48 -0.33 -4.07
N ALA A 100 -8.28 -0.82 -5.29
CA ALA A 100 -9.36 -0.89 -6.29
C ALA A 100 -10.49 -1.80 -5.77
N PRO A 101 -11.72 -1.27 -5.55
CA PRO A 101 -12.83 -2.03 -4.94
C PRO A 101 -13.09 -3.38 -5.64
N GLU A 102 -13.07 -3.40 -6.96
CA GLU A 102 -13.34 -4.59 -7.77
C GLU A 102 -12.27 -5.70 -7.65
N LEU A 103 -11.11 -5.42 -7.03
CA LEU A 103 -9.99 -6.36 -6.88
C LEU A 103 -9.78 -6.87 -5.45
N LEU A 104 -10.49 -6.33 -4.46
CA LEU A 104 -10.26 -6.64 -3.03
C LEU A 104 -10.94 -7.95 -2.56
N GLY A 105 -11.98 -8.39 -3.28
CA GLY A 105 -12.68 -9.66 -3.05
C GLY A 105 -13.27 -9.82 -1.64
N ASN A 106 -13.81 -11.00 -1.34
CA ASN A 106 -14.58 -11.22 -0.11
C ASN A 106 -13.76 -11.17 1.20
N SER A 107 -12.43 -11.18 1.11
CA SER A 107 -11.56 -11.13 2.30
C SER A 107 -11.29 -9.71 2.82
N PHE A 108 -11.71 -8.67 2.09
CA PHE A 108 -11.66 -7.29 2.56
C PHE A 108 -12.94 -6.94 3.34
N PRO A 109 -12.86 -6.27 4.50
CA PRO A 109 -14.05 -6.00 5.32
C PRO A 109 -15.10 -5.17 4.58
N ALA A 110 -16.33 -5.68 4.50
CA ALA A 110 -17.44 -5.06 3.77
C ALA A 110 -17.65 -3.57 4.08
N ARG A 111 -17.54 -3.18 5.35
CA ARG A 111 -17.70 -1.78 5.81
C ARG A 111 -16.65 -0.81 5.28
N LEU A 112 -15.49 -1.32 4.84
CA LEU A 112 -14.36 -0.50 4.39
C LEU A 112 -14.40 -0.24 2.89
N TYR A 113 -15.32 -0.87 2.13
CA TYR A 113 -15.48 -0.59 0.71
C TYR A 113 -15.99 0.84 0.49
N GLY A 114 -15.23 1.65 -0.25
CA GLY A 114 -15.67 2.93 -0.79
C GLY A 114 -16.18 2.81 -2.22
N ARG A 115 -16.72 3.90 -2.76
CA ARG A 115 -17.11 4.01 -4.18
C ARG A 115 -15.91 4.13 -5.10
N THR A 116 -14.78 4.60 -4.58
CA THR A 116 -13.51 4.78 -5.30
C THR A 116 -12.36 4.09 -4.56
N ALA A 117 -11.22 3.93 -5.22
CA ALA A 117 -10.04 3.37 -4.55
C ALA A 117 -9.49 4.31 -3.50
N ARG A 118 -9.51 5.63 -3.75
CA ARG A 118 -9.15 6.64 -2.75
C ARG A 118 -9.99 6.54 -1.49
N GLU A 119 -11.31 6.43 -1.63
CA GLU A 119 -12.21 6.29 -0.49
C GLU A 119 -11.98 4.97 0.26
N THR A 120 -11.79 3.88 -0.47
CA THR A 120 -11.50 2.55 0.11
C THR A 120 -10.19 2.55 0.89
N MET A 121 -9.14 3.16 0.33
CA MET A 121 -7.88 3.40 1.00
C MET A 121 -8.09 4.25 2.26
N GLY A 122 -8.80 5.37 2.16
CA GLY A 122 -9.06 6.25 3.30
C GLY A 122 -9.77 5.57 4.46
N ARG A 123 -10.83 4.80 4.18
CA ARG A 123 -11.56 4.02 5.18
C ARG A 123 -10.65 2.98 5.85
N PHE A 124 -9.84 2.27 5.07
CA PHE A 124 -8.86 1.33 5.60
C PHE A 124 -7.83 2.02 6.49
N TRP A 125 -7.31 3.17 6.06
CA TRP A 125 -6.30 3.92 6.82
C TRP A 125 -6.86 4.43 8.14
N ARG A 126 -8.08 4.98 8.15
CA ARG A 126 -8.79 5.40 9.35
C ARG A 126 -9.02 4.23 10.31
N ASP A 127 -9.45 3.09 9.79
CA ASP A 127 -9.65 1.87 10.58
C ASP A 127 -8.35 1.36 11.21
N ALA A 128 -7.25 1.41 10.47
CA ALA A 128 -5.96 0.88 10.90
C ALA A 128 -5.18 1.82 11.84
N HIS A 129 -5.43 3.14 11.79
CA HIS A 129 -4.63 4.14 12.51
C HIS A 129 -5.44 5.09 13.40
N GLY A 130 -6.78 4.98 13.45
CA GLY A 130 -7.63 5.83 14.30
C GLY A 130 -7.57 7.31 13.91
N ASP A 131 -7.44 8.18 14.91
CA ASP A 131 -7.54 9.65 14.77
C ASP A 131 -6.29 10.32 14.18
N VAL A 132 -5.34 9.53 13.66
CA VAL A 132 -4.17 10.06 12.97
C VAL A 132 -4.63 10.90 11.77
N SER A 133 -4.24 12.18 11.75
CA SER A 133 -4.56 13.13 10.67
C SER A 133 -3.43 13.26 9.64
N ARG A 134 -2.22 12.79 9.99
CA ARG A 134 -1.04 12.83 9.14
C ARG A 134 -0.19 11.57 9.34
N PHE A 135 0.23 10.97 8.23
CA PHE A 135 1.20 9.89 8.20
C PHE A 135 2.40 10.28 7.35
N ASP A 136 3.59 9.98 7.87
CA ASP A 136 4.87 10.15 7.19
C ASP A 136 5.59 8.79 7.12
N GLY A 137 6.06 8.42 5.93
CA GLY A 137 6.72 7.14 5.71
C GLY A 137 7.45 7.08 4.38
N VAL A 138 7.56 5.87 3.84
CA VAL A 138 8.14 5.63 2.52
C VAL A 138 7.19 4.87 1.63
N LEU A 139 7.16 5.25 0.36
CA LEU A 139 6.63 4.44 -0.74
C LEU A 139 7.77 3.56 -1.26
N ILE A 140 7.52 2.27 -1.34
CA ILE A 140 8.45 1.29 -1.92
C ILE A 140 7.80 0.69 -3.16
N THR A 141 8.51 0.69 -4.28
CA THR A 141 8.07 0.09 -5.55
C THR A 141 8.98 -1.05 -5.97
N TRP A 142 8.46 -1.99 -6.76
CA TRP A 142 9.22 -3.14 -7.23
C TRP A 142 8.79 -3.64 -8.61
N GLU A 143 9.67 -4.41 -9.22
CA GLU A 143 9.46 -5.08 -10.51
C GLU A 143 9.94 -6.54 -10.44
N PRO A 144 9.45 -7.44 -11.31
CA PRO A 144 9.99 -8.79 -11.43
C PRO A 144 11.49 -8.77 -11.70
N ALA A 145 12.22 -9.70 -11.07
CA ALA A 145 13.61 -9.95 -11.43
C ALA A 145 13.67 -10.45 -12.88
N ARG A 146 14.60 -9.88 -13.66
CA ARG A 146 14.88 -10.32 -15.04
C ARG A 146 15.67 -11.61 -15.04
#